data_AF-A0A8C2NCE8-F1
#
_entry.id   AF-A0A8C2NCE8-F1
#
_cell.length_a   1.000
_cell.length_b   1.000
_cell.length_c   1.000
_cell.angle_alpha   90.00
_cell.angle_beta   90.00
_cell.angle_gamma   90.00
#
_symmetry.space_group_name_H-M   'P 1'
#
loop_
_entity.id
_entity.type
_entity.pdbx_description
1 polymer ?
#
loop_
_entity_poly.entity_id
_entity_poly.type
_entity_poly.pdbx_seq_one_letter_code
_entity_poly.pdbx_strand_id
1 'polypeptide(L)'
;MRELSDGGRARGQRSLSNGRAEGSPSPRESAWTEHSQQWPGRGLAQPHSARVCVGACESRGAVSGVARLACGAREQTSPASVMSARTIVIDHGSAFLKAGLSGWNEPQLVLPSVVNYIPCRENPGPSYARRRVSLGIDICRPDTFSYPVQRGRVINWEGVEHIWSFILEKHRLEHGDFPVIVTESPLREPVDRQKTLEIMFELLDVPSVLLADQLEMSLYSSGLLTGVVVDSGCGLTRVQPFHLGRPLRPGTKTLEFAGQDLSAYLFKSLFKEDYNRHNLFQLDTVASTQMHKCYVPQNLGEELDFYQGLPSGADESNIYHLPDGTAVELTPMQRLAPEMFFSPQVFDLQGPSLSQATMESIEACEASLCPLLASHVVPCGGNTLYPGFTTRLYQLLDSHFAPTKASVFAGSSRHFSVWLGASVVAHLSTYKSEWLTKQEYDESFRM
;
A
#
# COMPACT_ATOMS: atom_id res chain seq x y z
N MET A 1 57.50 1.95 -58.99
CA MET A 1 57.84 1.54 -60.36
C MET A 1 56.54 1.05 -60.99
N ARG A 2 55.96 1.84 -61.90
CA ARG A 2 54.89 1.52 -62.90
C ARG A 2 53.57 0.91 -62.39
N GLU A 3 52.39 1.15 -62.95
CA GLU A 3 51.75 2.11 -63.86
C GLU A 3 50.30 1.57 -64.05
N LEU A 4 49.34 2.43 -64.41
CA LEU A 4 48.30 2.24 -65.45
C LEU A 4 47.36 1.00 -65.36
N SER A 5 46.05 1.17 -65.14
CA SER A 5 44.99 1.63 -66.07
C SER A 5 44.66 0.68 -67.23
N ASP A 6 43.43 0.16 -67.25
CA ASP A 6 42.58 -0.06 -68.43
C ASP A 6 41.17 -0.42 -67.89
N GLY A 7 40.03 0.07 -68.40
CA GLY A 7 39.73 0.54 -69.73
C GLY A 7 38.68 -0.40 -70.33
N GLY A 8 37.39 0.01 -70.36
CA GLY A 8 36.34 -0.83 -70.94
C GLY A 8 34.93 -0.23 -70.97
N ARG A 9 34.64 0.55 -72.02
CA ARG A 9 33.29 0.90 -72.52
C ARG A 9 32.51 -0.40 -72.87
N ALA A 10 31.19 -0.49 -72.98
CA ALA A 10 30.23 0.36 -73.67
C ALA A 10 28.78 -0.14 -73.47
N ARG A 11 27.80 0.77 -73.68
CA ARG A 11 26.45 0.60 -74.31
C ARG A 11 25.64 -0.66 -73.91
N GLY A 12 24.48 -0.60 -73.27
CA GLY A 12 23.36 0.32 -73.45
C GLY A 12 22.18 -0.46 -74.03
N GLN A 13 21.04 -0.51 -73.32
CA GLN A 13 19.71 -0.60 -73.91
C GLN A 13 18.62 -0.47 -72.82
N ARG A 14 17.58 0.29 -73.17
CA ARG A 14 16.39 0.55 -72.39
C ARG A 14 15.47 -0.67 -72.42
N SER A 15 14.82 -0.98 -71.30
CA SER A 15 13.40 -1.38 -71.33
C SER A 15 12.73 -1.01 -70.01
N LEU A 16 11.59 -0.36 -70.14
CA LEU A 16 10.66 0.04 -69.09
C LEU A 16 9.85 -1.18 -68.65
N SER A 17 9.75 -1.42 -67.36
CA SER A 17 8.55 -2.06 -66.79
C SER A 17 8.32 -1.58 -65.36
N ASN A 18 7.07 -1.19 -65.12
CA ASN A 18 6.54 -0.67 -63.87
C ASN A 18 6.70 -1.66 -62.72
N GLY A 19 7.24 -1.20 -61.60
CA GLY A 19 7.15 -1.86 -60.30
C GLY A 19 6.99 -0.80 -59.22
N ARG A 20 5.74 -0.55 -58.81
CA ARG A 20 5.41 0.22 -57.60
C ARG A 20 6.03 -0.53 -56.42
N ALA A 21 7.10 0.01 -55.83
CA ALA A 21 7.62 -0.46 -54.56
C ALA A 21 6.80 0.17 -53.43
N GLU A 22 6.23 -0.72 -52.64
CA GLU A 22 5.39 -0.47 -51.48
C GLU A 22 6.13 0.36 -50.43
N GLY A 23 5.52 1.46 -50.01
CA GLY A 23 5.92 2.19 -48.82
C GLY A 23 5.55 1.37 -47.58
N SER A 24 6.55 1.01 -46.80
CA SER A 24 6.39 0.45 -45.46
C SER A 24 6.09 1.60 -44.49
N PRO A 25 4.94 1.60 -43.79
CA PRO A 25 4.60 2.63 -42.83
C PRO A 25 5.23 2.35 -41.46
N SER A 26 5.45 3.44 -40.73
CA SER A 26 5.77 3.57 -39.30
C SER A 26 5.30 2.41 -38.41
N PRO A 27 6.09 1.95 -37.42
CA PRO A 27 5.58 1.01 -36.43
C PRO A 27 4.55 1.70 -35.54
N ARG A 28 3.39 1.08 -35.57
CA ARG A 28 2.14 1.39 -34.90
C ARG A 28 2.29 1.53 -33.39
N GLU A 29 1.65 2.57 -32.86
CA GLU A 29 0.97 2.56 -31.58
C GLU A 29 0.15 1.25 -31.45
N SER A 30 0.57 0.35 -30.58
CA SER A 30 -0.27 -0.74 -30.08
C SER A 30 -0.88 -0.29 -28.76
N ALA A 31 -2.16 0.08 -28.84
CA ALA A 31 -3.01 0.37 -27.70
C ALA A 31 -3.10 -0.84 -26.76
N TRP A 32 -2.39 -0.77 -25.64
CA TRP A 32 -2.81 -1.39 -24.38
C TRP A 32 -3.27 -0.25 -23.48
N THR A 33 -4.58 -0.05 -23.39
CA THR A 33 -5.16 0.82 -22.37
C THR A 33 -5.07 0.10 -21.02
N GLU A 34 -3.91 0.16 -20.39
CA GLU A 34 -3.87 0.17 -18.93
C GLU A 34 -4.51 1.50 -18.52
N HIS A 35 -5.74 1.43 -18.02
CA HIS A 35 -6.33 2.57 -17.33
C HIS A 35 -5.33 3.01 -16.26
N SER A 36 -4.84 4.25 -16.39
CA SER A 36 -4.01 4.92 -15.39
C SER A 36 -4.66 4.77 -14.02
N GLN A 37 -4.25 3.77 -13.24
CA GLN A 37 -4.76 3.54 -11.91
C GLN A 37 -4.14 4.60 -11.03
N GLN A 38 -4.95 5.60 -10.72
CA GLN A 38 -4.59 6.68 -9.83
C GLN A 38 -4.54 6.13 -8.41
N TRP A 39 -3.42 6.37 -7.73
CA TRP A 39 -3.31 6.18 -6.29
C TRP A 39 -4.51 6.86 -5.57
N PRO A 40 -5.03 6.30 -4.47
CA PRO A 40 -6.09 6.92 -3.68
C PRO A 40 -5.48 8.15 -3.02
N GLY A 41 -5.70 9.28 -3.65
CA GLY A 41 -5.06 10.56 -3.31
C GLY A 41 -5.45 11.69 -4.26
N ARG A 42 -6.04 11.41 -5.42
CA ARG A 42 -6.51 12.45 -6.36
C ARG A 42 -7.78 13.20 -5.93
N GLY A 43 -8.11 13.21 -4.64
CA GLY A 43 -9.29 13.88 -4.09
C GLY A 43 -9.09 14.53 -2.72
N LEU A 44 -7.85 14.68 -2.22
CA LEU A 44 -7.57 15.42 -0.99
C LEU A 44 -6.49 16.47 -1.24
N ALA A 45 -6.90 17.73 -1.05
CA ALA A 45 -6.14 18.97 -1.00
C ALA A 45 -4.63 18.91 -1.30
N GLN A 46 -4.24 19.66 -2.34
CA GLN A 46 -2.90 20.24 -2.42
C GLN A 46 -2.55 20.93 -1.08
N PRO A 47 -1.31 20.79 -0.55
CA PRO A 47 -0.90 21.53 0.62
C PRO A 47 -0.52 22.97 0.21
N HIS A 48 -1.48 23.73 -0.30
CA HIS A 48 -1.36 25.18 -0.32
C HIS A 48 -1.70 25.70 1.07
N SER A 49 -0.66 26.03 1.84
CA SER A 49 -0.69 26.89 3.03
C SER A 49 -1.89 26.69 3.96
N ALA A 50 -1.77 25.81 4.95
CA ALA A 50 -2.63 25.87 6.13
C ALA A 50 -2.32 27.14 6.93
N ARG A 51 -2.90 28.27 6.53
CA ARG A 51 -3.15 29.39 7.46
C ARG A 51 -4.28 28.94 8.37
N VAL A 52 -3.92 28.45 9.55
CA VAL A 52 -4.84 28.27 10.66
C VAL A 52 -5.21 29.67 11.16
N CYS A 53 -6.38 30.18 10.76
CA CYS A 53 -6.98 31.36 11.36
C CYS A 53 -7.52 30.97 12.74
N VAL A 54 -6.89 31.53 13.78
CA VAL A 54 -7.40 31.58 15.15
C VAL A 54 -8.47 32.67 15.22
N GLY A 55 -9.67 32.39 15.73
CA GLY A 55 -10.64 33.46 15.99
C GLY A 55 -12.06 33.05 16.38
N ALA A 56 -12.30 33.03 17.69
CA ALA A 56 -13.48 33.49 18.43
C ALA A 56 -14.92 33.12 17.98
N CYS A 57 -15.62 32.54 18.97
CA CYS A 57 -17.06 32.48 19.12
C CYS A 57 -17.70 33.87 19.11
N GLU A 58 -18.75 34.09 18.31
CA GLU A 58 -19.89 34.95 18.68
C GLU A 58 -21.11 34.74 17.76
N SER A 59 -22.28 34.91 18.37
CA SER A 59 -23.64 34.61 17.92
C SER A 59 -24.21 35.51 16.81
N ARG A 60 -25.12 34.96 15.98
CA ARG A 60 -26.52 35.42 15.69
C ARG A 60 -26.96 35.04 14.26
N GLY A 61 -28.18 34.51 14.16
CA GLY A 61 -28.71 33.91 12.93
C GLY A 61 -29.32 34.87 11.90
N ALA A 62 -29.71 34.31 10.75
CA ALA A 62 -30.85 34.71 9.92
C ALA A 62 -31.08 33.67 8.81
N VAL A 63 -32.32 33.67 8.33
CA VAL A 63 -33.04 32.65 7.57
C VAL A 63 -32.91 32.85 6.04
N SER A 64 -33.27 31.78 5.30
CA SER A 64 -33.68 31.67 3.87
C SER A 64 -32.64 30.96 2.99
N GLY A 65 -32.96 29.98 2.15
CA GLY A 65 -34.25 29.46 1.70
C GLY A 65 -34.25 29.37 0.18
N VAL A 66 -33.85 28.23 -0.39
CA VAL A 66 -34.24 27.80 -1.75
C VAL A 66 -34.37 26.28 -1.79
N ALA A 67 -35.62 25.81 -1.88
CA ALA A 67 -36.02 24.47 -2.33
C ALA A 67 -36.05 24.49 -3.88
N ARG A 68 -35.93 23.45 -4.71
CA ARG A 68 -36.40 22.06 -4.79
C ARG A 68 -35.63 21.47 -6.01
N LEU A 69 -35.39 20.16 -6.14
CA LEU A 69 -36.33 19.23 -6.77
C LEU A 69 -35.85 17.78 -6.55
N ALA A 70 -36.75 16.95 -6.04
CA ALA A 70 -36.62 15.51 -5.92
C ALA A 70 -37.70 14.83 -6.77
N CYS A 71 -37.36 13.71 -7.42
CA CYS A 71 -38.22 12.57 -7.79
C CYS A 71 -37.31 11.53 -8.49
N GLY A 72 -37.32 10.21 -8.30
CA GLY A 72 -38.02 9.19 -7.49
C GLY A 72 -37.14 7.92 -7.55
N ALA A 73 -37.33 6.80 -6.85
CA ALA A 73 -38.52 6.20 -6.25
C ALA A 73 -38.14 5.43 -4.97
N ARG A 74 -39.06 5.40 -4.00
CA ARG A 74 -38.99 4.56 -2.79
C ARG A 74 -39.60 3.20 -3.10
N GLU A 75 -38.82 2.14 -3.03
CA GLU A 75 -39.34 0.81 -2.73
C GLU A 75 -39.54 0.70 -1.21
N GLN A 76 -40.80 0.45 -0.81
CA GLN A 76 -41.15 0.08 0.55
C GLN A 76 -40.81 -1.40 0.73
N THR A 77 -39.70 -1.70 1.41
CA THR A 77 -39.47 -3.01 2.01
C THR A 77 -39.76 -2.94 3.51
N SER A 78 -40.34 -4.01 4.03
CA SER A 78 -40.87 -4.14 5.40
C SER A 78 -39.80 -3.97 6.48
N PRO A 79 -40.14 -3.57 7.73
CA PRO A 79 -39.15 -3.23 8.76
C PRO A 79 -38.48 -4.42 9.47
N ALA A 80 -38.54 -5.64 8.93
CA ALA A 80 -38.17 -6.84 9.69
C ALA A 80 -37.49 -7.94 8.84
N SER A 81 -36.52 -7.56 8.01
CA SER A 81 -35.58 -8.52 7.42
C SER A 81 -34.16 -8.15 7.81
N VAL A 82 -33.61 -8.86 8.80
CA VAL A 82 -32.19 -8.96 9.18
C VAL A 82 -31.32 -7.82 8.65
N MET A 83 -31.26 -6.68 9.36
CA MET A 83 -30.07 -5.84 9.28
C MET A 83 -28.93 -6.71 9.81
N SER A 84 -28.15 -7.31 8.91
CA SER A 84 -26.87 -7.89 9.26
C SER A 84 -26.10 -6.84 10.07
N ALA A 85 -25.77 -7.15 11.32
CA ALA A 85 -25.12 -6.20 12.21
C ALA A 85 -23.87 -5.66 11.53
N ARG A 86 -23.84 -4.35 11.26
CA ARG A 86 -22.65 -3.71 10.69
C ARG A 86 -21.51 -3.83 11.69
N THR A 87 -20.30 -3.98 11.19
CA THR A 87 -19.08 -4.15 12.00
C THR A 87 -18.11 -3.05 11.64
N ILE A 88 -17.40 -2.49 12.61
CA ILE A 88 -16.30 -1.56 12.34
C ILE A 88 -15.04 -2.39 12.08
N VAL A 89 -14.41 -2.21 10.92
CA VAL A 89 -13.15 -2.84 10.55
C VAL A 89 -12.03 -1.83 10.70
N ILE A 90 -10.98 -2.21 11.44
CA ILE A 90 -9.77 -1.41 11.67
C ILE A 90 -8.55 -2.21 11.17
N ASP A 91 -7.96 -1.75 10.07
CA ASP A 91 -6.69 -2.24 9.54
C ASP A 91 -5.56 -1.27 9.87
N HIS A 92 -4.81 -1.54 10.94
CA HIS A 92 -3.77 -0.63 11.46
C HIS A 92 -2.38 -1.00 10.92
N GLY A 93 -2.03 -0.45 9.75
CA GLY A 93 -0.69 -0.60 9.17
C GLY A 93 0.36 0.37 9.73
N SER A 94 1.64 0.14 9.41
CA SER A 94 2.75 0.99 9.89
C SER A 94 2.73 2.43 9.38
N ALA A 95 2.31 2.66 8.12
CA ALA A 95 2.20 4.01 7.56
C ALA A 95 0.77 4.56 7.56
N PHE A 96 -0.19 3.70 7.26
CA PHE A 96 -1.58 4.10 7.10
C PHE A 96 -2.50 3.10 7.79
N LEU A 97 -3.43 3.64 8.55
CA LEU A 97 -4.60 2.96 9.06
C LEU A 97 -5.75 3.11 8.06
N LYS A 98 -6.48 2.01 7.83
CA LYS A 98 -7.71 2.00 7.06
C LYS A 98 -8.83 1.56 7.98
N ALA A 99 -9.91 2.32 8.03
CA ALA A 99 -11.06 1.98 8.86
C ALA A 99 -12.38 2.24 8.15
N GLY A 100 -13.39 1.50 8.57
CA GLY A 100 -14.72 1.66 8.03
C GLY A 100 -15.71 0.57 8.41
N LEU A 101 -16.96 0.71 7.98
CA LEU A 101 -18.00 -0.27 8.20
C LEU A 101 -17.92 -1.44 7.20
N SER A 102 -18.18 -2.64 7.69
CA SER A 102 -18.34 -3.85 6.88
C SER A 102 -19.48 -3.71 5.88
N GLY A 103 -19.36 -4.42 4.75
CA GLY A 103 -20.33 -4.41 3.65
C GLY A 103 -20.09 -3.30 2.61
N TRP A 104 -19.12 -2.42 2.85
CA TRP A 104 -18.60 -1.52 1.83
C TRP A 104 -17.38 -2.13 1.12
N ASN A 105 -17.18 -1.70 -0.12
CA ASN A 105 -16.08 -2.17 -0.97
C ASN A 105 -14.77 -1.35 -0.79
N GLU A 106 -14.82 -0.26 -0.02
CA GLU A 106 -13.69 0.62 0.24
C GLU A 106 -13.75 1.14 1.69
N PRO A 107 -12.60 1.34 2.35
CA PRO A 107 -12.58 1.95 3.69
C PRO A 107 -13.05 3.41 3.60
N GLN A 108 -13.91 3.84 4.53
CA GLN A 108 -14.35 5.25 4.57
C GLN A 108 -13.29 6.19 5.17
N LEU A 109 -12.29 5.63 5.87
CA LEU A 109 -11.20 6.38 6.47
C LEU A 109 -9.87 5.76 6.08
N VAL A 110 -8.96 6.58 5.56
CA VAL A 110 -7.55 6.25 5.40
C VAL A 110 -6.75 7.37 6.06
N LEU A 111 -6.05 7.06 7.15
CA LEU A 111 -5.35 8.02 7.98
C LEU A 111 -3.87 7.62 8.08
N PRO A 112 -2.93 8.58 8.08
CA PRO A 112 -1.56 8.29 8.48
C PRO A 112 -1.53 7.71 9.90
N SER A 113 -0.78 6.64 10.10
CA SER A 113 -0.55 6.01 11.41
C SER A 113 0.44 6.86 12.19
N VAL A 114 0.03 8.07 12.57
CA VAL A 114 0.87 9.06 13.26
C VAL A 114 0.04 9.74 14.34
N VAL A 115 0.63 9.86 15.52
CA VAL A 115 0.11 10.68 16.61
C VAL A 115 1.09 11.78 16.96
N ASN A 116 0.58 12.90 17.45
CA ASN A 116 1.37 14.01 17.95
C ASN A 116 1.10 14.27 19.43
N TYR A 117 2.17 14.54 20.18
CA TYR A 117 2.15 14.76 21.61
C TYR A 117 2.27 16.24 21.95
N ILE A 118 1.18 16.85 22.40
CA ILE A 118 1.18 18.24 22.82
C ILE A 118 1.63 18.31 24.29
N PRO A 119 2.75 19.00 24.60
CA PRO A 119 3.17 19.20 25.98
C PRO A 119 2.11 20.00 26.75
N CYS A 120 1.68 19.51 27.92
CA CYS A 120 0.78 20.26 28.78
C CYS A 120 1.54 21.34 29.55
N ARG A 121 1.09 22.60 29.43
CA ARG A 121 1.68 23.75 30.13
C ARG A 121 1.49 23.70 31.65
N GLU A 122 0.47 22.97 32.13
CA GLU A 122 0.09 22.92 33.54
C GLU A 122 0.95 21.95 34.38
N ASN A 123 1.74 21.08 33.74
CA ASN A 123 2.68 20.17 34.41
C ASN A 123 3.96 20.00 33.57
N PRO A 124 4.98 20.87 33.73
CA PRO A 124 6.23 20.81 32.98
C PRO A 124 7.21 19.72 33.44
N GLY A 125 6.80 18.84 34.36
CA GLY A 125 7.64 17.73 34.85
C GLY A 125 7.79 16.58 33.84
N PRO A 126 8.80 15.70 33.99
CA PRO A 126 9.00 14.52 33.14
C PRO A 126 7.90 13.45 33.28
N SER A 127 6.88 13.69 34.10
CA SER A 127 5.76 12.76 34.27
C SER A 127 4.96 12.69 32.96
N TYR A 128 4.89 11.50 32.39
CA TYR A 128 4.00 11.10 31.29
C TYR A 128 2.51 11.40 31.55
N ALA A 129 2.14 11.76 32.78
CA ALA A 129 0.79 12.12 33.18
C ALA A 129 0.34 13.44 32.52
N ARG A 130 -0.48 13.30 31.47
CA ARG A 130 -1.20 14.34 30.70
C ARG A 130 -0.41 15.04 29.58
N ARG A 131 0.12 14.30 28.61
CA ARG A 131 0.28 14.87 27.26
C ARG A 131 -1.07 14.80 26.55
N ARG A 132 -1.48 15.85 25.84
CA ARG A 132 -2.65 15.74 24.95
C ARG A 132 -2.18 15.07 23.67
N VAL A 133 -2.76 13.93 23.32
CA VAL A 133 -2.51 13.25 22.05
C VAL A 133 -3.44 13.84 20.99
N SER A 134 -2.92 14.05 19.79
CA SER A 134 -3.71 14.41 18.61
C SER A 134 -3.31 13.55 17.42
N LEU A 135 -4.20 13.41 16.44
CA LEU A 135 -3.87 12.70 15.19
C LEU A 135 -2.95 13.52 14.29
N GLY A 136 -2.11 12.83 13.53
CA GLY A 136 -1.25 13.43 12.52
C GLY A 136 -0.02 14.12 13.09
N ILE A 137 0.51 15.08 12.33
CA ILE A 137 1.72 15.83 12.66
C ILE A 137 1.35 17.30 12.89
N ASP A 138 1.77 17.87 14.02
CA ASP A 138 1.68 19.31 14.26
C ASP A 138 2.89 19.99 13.59
N ILE A 139 2.65 20.67 12.48
CA ILE A 139 3.71 21.36 11.71
C ILE A 139 4.38 22.45 12.56
N CYS A 140 3.67 23.03 13.54
CA CYS A 140 4.24 24.00 14.47
C CYS A 140 5.12 23.34 15.54
N ARG A 141 5.08 22.01 15.68
CA ARG A 141 5.88 21.20 16.61
C ARG A 141 6.29 19.87 15.96
N PRO A 142 7.19 19.91 14.97
CA PRO A 142 7.57 18.72 14.21
C PRO A 142 8.30 17.67 15.06
N ASP A 143 8.80 17.99 16.25
CA ASP A 143 9.56 17.06 17.07
C ASP A 143 8.71 16.20 18.02
N THR A 144 7.38 16.38 18.02
CA THR A 144 6.50 15.75 19.00
C THR A 144 5.64 14.61 18.47
N PHE A 145 5.85 14.16 17.24
CA PHE A 145 5.08 13.05 16.67
C PHE A 145 5.74 11.68 16.84
N SER A 146 4.92 10.62 16.78
CA SER A 146 5.33 9.22 16.87
C SER A 146 4.53 8.37 15.89
N TYR A 147 5.21 7.42 15.24
CA TYR A 147 4.57 6.34 14.49
C TYR A 147 4.33 5.18 15.45
N PRO A 148 3.08 4.91 15.88
CA PRO A 148 2.83 3.96 16.95
C PRO A 148 2.98 2.50 16.51
N VAL A 149 2.94 2.25 15.21
CA VAL A 149 3.18 0.94 14.61
C VAL A 149 4.42 1.01 13.72
N GLN A 150 5.43 0.19 14.01
CA GLN A 150 6.67 0.11 13.24
C GLN A 150 6.96 -1.33 12.87
N ARG A 151 7.22 -1.58 11.57
CA ARG A 151 7.44 -2.93 11.02
C ARG A 151 6.44 -3.96 11.56
N GLY A 152 5.15 -3.61 11.51
CA GLY A 152 4.04 -4.47 11.96
C GLY A 152 3.90 -4.67 13.48
N ARG A 153 4.79 -4.09 14.31
CA ARG A 153 4.71 -4.14 15.78
C ARG A 153 4.19 -2.84 16.36
N VAL A 154 3.40 -2.93 17.43
CA VAL A 154 2.95 -1.75 18.18
C VAL A 154 4.05 -1.38 19.17
N ILE A 155 4.64 -0.19 19.01
CA ILE A 155 5.68 0.33 19.90
C ILE A 155 5.15 1.41 20.86
N ASN A 156 3.94 1.89 20.62
CA ASN A 156 3.32 2.97 21.39
C ASN A 156 1.81 2.73 21.50
N TRP A 157 1.42 2.05 22.58
CA TRP A 157 0.03 1.67 22.84
C TRP A 157 -0.88 2.86 23.14
N GLU A 158 -0.37 3.93 23.75
CA GLU A 158 -1.13 5.18 23.97
C GLU A 158 -1.54 5.81 22.63
N GLY A 159 -0.61 5.85 21.66
CA GLY A 159 -0.92 6.33 20.31
C GLY A 159 -1.94 5.45 19.59
N VAL A 160 -1.83 4.13 19.72
CA VAL A 160 -2.81 3.19 19.12
C VAL A 160 -4.19 3.36 19.73
N GLU A 161 -4.29 3.41 21.06
CA GLU A 161 -5.55 3.63 21.78
C GLU A 161 -6.22 4.93 21.35
N HIS A 162 -5.47 6.03 21.26
CA HIS A 162 -6.01 7.31 20.81
C HIS A 162 -6.53 7.27 19.36
N ILE A 163 -5.80 6.62 18.44
CA ILE A 163 -6.26 6.48 17.05
C ILE A 163 -7.55 5.63 17.00
N TRP A 164 -7.60 4.53 17.74
CA TRP A 164 -8.77 3.65 17.79
C TRP A 164 -9.98 4.33 18.43
N SER A 165 -9.79 5.06 19.53
CA SER A 165 -10.81 5.90 20.16
C SER A 165 -11.43 6.85 19.14
N PHE A 166 -10.61 7.62 18.40
CA PHE A 166 -11.11 8.52 17.37
C PHE A 166 -11.98 7.82 16.29
N ILE A 167 -11.54 6.64 15.83
CA ILE A 167 -12.28 5.87 14.81
C ILE A 167 -13.63 5.42 15.36
N LEU A 168 -13.63 4.84 16.57
CA LEU A 168 -14.84 4.33 17.20
C LEU A 168 -15.81 5.46 17.51
N GLU A 169 -15.35 6.58 18.07
CA GLU A 169 -16.18 7.76 18.32
C GLU A 169 -16.83 8.28 17.04
N LYS A 170 -16.06 8.41 15.95
CA LYS A 170 -16.58 8.87 14.67
C LYS A 170 -17.69 7.96 14.14
N HIS A 171 -17.50 6.64 14.18
CA HIS A 171 -18.52 5.69 13.69
C HIS A 171 -19.69 5.49 14.68
N ARG A 172 -19.46 5.56 15.99
CA ARG A 172 -20.50 5.46 17.02
C ARG A 172 -21.48 6.61 16.97
N LEU A 173 -20.98 7.83 16.77
CA LEU A 173 -21.84 9.02 16.61
C LEU A 173 -22.79 8.90 15.42
N GLU A 174 -22.35 8.26 14.34
CA GLU A 174 -23.14 8.11 13.12
C GLU A 174 -24.11 6.92 13.18
N HIS A 175 -23.76 5.86 13.92
CA HIS A 175 -24.39 4.56 13.73
C HIS A 175 -24.66 3.73 15.01
N GLY A 176 -24.16 4.11 16.19
CA GLY A 176 -24.32 3.36 17.45
C GLY A 176 -23.17 2.38 17.74
N ASP A 177 -23.33 1.53 18.76
CA ASP A 177 -22.31 0.55 19.16
C ASP A 177 -22.29 -0.67 18.23
N PHE A 178 -21.10 -1.00 17.71
CA PHE A 178 -20.90 -2.14 16.81
C PHE A 178 -19.77 -3.06 17.28
N PRO A 179 -19.85 -4.35 16.92
CA PRO A 179 -18.69 -5.24 16.91
C PRO A 179 -17.53 -4.63 16.11
N VAL A 180 -16.30 -4.96 16.51
CA VAL A 180 -15.08 -4.45 15.89
C VAL A 180 -14.22 -5.61 15.36
N ILE A 181 -13.77 -5.52 14.11
CA ILE A 181 -12.67 -6.33 13.58
C ILE A 181 -11.40 -5.51 13.65
N VAL A 182 -10.35 -6.06 14.25
CA VAL A 182 -9.01 -5.50 14.20
C VAL A 182 -8.13 -6.47 13.42
N THR A 183 -7.47 -6.00 12.36
CA THR A 183 -6.53 -6.84 11.63
C THR A 183 -5.18 -6.85 12.35
N GLU A 184 -4.55 -8.01 12.41
CA GLU A 184 -3.26 -8.21 13.05
C GLU A 184 -2.31 -9.08 12.22
N SER A 185 -1.02 -8.95 12.53
CA SER A 185 0.03 -9.80 11.95
C SER A 185 0.21 -11.05 12.81
N PRO A 186 0.42 -12.24 12.20
CA PRO A 186 0.57 -13.50 12.94
C PRO A 186 1.88 -13.60 13.72
N LEU A 187 2.83 -12.67 13.54
CA LEU A 187 4.13 -12.63 14.21
C LEU A 187 4.08 -12.02 15.64
N ARG A 188 2.93 -12.10 16.31
CA ARG A 188 2.65 -11.32 17.51
C ARG A 188 2.89 -12.12 18.79
N GLU A 189 3.48 -11.45 19.80
CA GLU A 189 3.63 -12.01 21.14
C GLU A 189 2.25 -12.05 21.85
N PRO A 190 1.94 -13.07 22.66
CA PRO A 190 0.66 -13.14 23.38
C PRO A 190 0.30 -11.88 24.18
N VAL A 191 1.32 -11.16 24.66
CA VAL A 191 1.20 -9.90 25.40
C VAL A 191 0.55 -8.80 24.57
N ASP A 192 0.92 -8.64 23.31
CA ASP A 192 0.33 -7.63 22.42
C ASP A 192 -1.15 -7.92 22.12
N ARG A 193 -1.49 -9.21 21.99
CA ARG A 193 -2.89 -9.64 21.81
C ARG A 193 -3.70 -9.32 23.05
N GLN A 194 -3.18 -9.63 24.24
CA GLN A 194 -3.81 -9.27 25.51
C GLN A 194 -4.00 -7.75 25.61
N LYS A 195 -2.98 -6.96 25.27
CA LYS A 195 -3.07 -5.49 25.32
C LYS A 195 -4.11 -4.92 24.34
N THR A 196 -4.24 -5.53 23.16
CA THR A 196 -5.30 -5.17 22.19
C THR A 196 -6.68 -5.40 22.79
N LEU A 197 -6.90 -6.55 23.44
CA LEU A 197 -8.18 -6.87 24.09
C LEU A 197 -8.48 -5.95 25.27
N GLU A 198 -7.48 -5.67 26.12
CA GLU A 198 -7.58 -4.72 27.24
C GLU A 198 -8.04 -3.34 26.75
N ILE A 199 -7.39 -2.80 25.71
CA ILE A 199 -7.78 -1.51 25.14
C ILE A 199 -9.21 -1.56 24.60
N MET A 200 -9.55 -2.60 23.83
CA MET A 200 -10.87 -2.71 23.19
C MET A 200 -12.02 -2.83 24.20
N PHE A 201 -11.89 -3.68 25.21
CA PHE A 201 -12.98 -3.96 26.15
C PHE A 201 -13.00 -3.04 27.37
N GLU A 202 -11.84 -2.67 27.91
CA GLU A 202 -11.75 -1.90 29.16
C GLU A 202 -11.72 -0.40 28.91
N LEU A 203 -10.98 0.05 27.89
CA LEU A 203 -10.85 1.48 27.60
C LEU A 203 -11.89 1.97 26.59
N LEU A 204 -12.14 1.17 25.54
CA LEU A 204 -13.01 1.55 24.43
C LEU A 204 -14.42 0.98 24.52
N ASP A 205 -14.68 0.07 25.47
CA ASP A 205 -16.01 -0.49 25.77
C ASP A 205 -16.74 -1.05 24.54
N VAL A 206 -16.04 -1.83 23.71
CA VAL A 206 -16.66 -2.45 22.52
C VAL A 206 -17.45 -3.72 22.92
N PRO A 207 -18.57 -4.03 22.24
CA PRO A 207 -19.42 -5.18 22.61
C PRO A 207 -18.75 -6.54 22.31
N SER A 208 -18.06 -6.63 21.17
CA SER A 208 -17.31 -7.82 20.76
C SER A 208 -16.20 -7.46 19.79
N VAL A 209 -15.15 -8.29 19.75
CA VAL A 209 -13.97 -8.13 18.91
C VAL A 209 -13.68 -9.41 18.15
N LEU A 210 -13.31 -9.27 16.88
CA LEU A 210 -12.65 -10.33 16.10
C LEU A 210 -11.25 -9.84 15.71
N LEU A 211 -10.22 -10.62 16.06
CA LEU A 211 -8.84 -10.38 15.63
C LEU A 211 -8.57 -11.20 14.38
N ALA A 212 -8.31 -10.54 13.25
CA ALA A 212 -8.21 -11.18 11.93
C ALA A 212 -6.79 -11.11 11.36
N ASP A 213 -6.29 -12.20 10.79
CA ASP A 213 -4.96 -12.22 10.15
C ASP A 213 -4.93 -11.38 8.87
N GLN A 214 -4.00 -10.44 8.77
CA GLN A 214 -3.92 -9.52 7.62
C GLN A 214 -3.74 -10.22 6.27
N LEU A 215 -2.94 -11.30 6.21
CA LEU A 215 -2.63 -11.99 4.96
C LEU A 215 -3.78 -12.90 4.55
N GLU A 216 -4.40 -13.56 5.52
CA GLU A 216 -5.64 -14.32 5.29
C GLU A 216 -6.74 -13.40 4.73
N MET A 217 -6.95 -12.22 5.32
CA MET A 217 -7.93 -11.27 4.80
C MET A 217 -7.58 -10.82 3.37
N SER A 218 -6.30 -10.61 3.07
CA SER A 218 -5.88 -10.28 1.69
C SER A 218 -6.20 -11.40 0.70
N LEU A 219 -5.99 -12.67 1.08
CA LEU A 219 -6.36 -13.82 0.25
C LEU A 219 -7.87 -13.86 -0.02
N TYR A 220 -8.67 -13.66 1.02
CA TYR A 220 -10.14 -13.71 0.93
C TYR A 220 -10.72 -12.58 0.11
N SER A 221 -10.10 -11.39 0.15
CA SER A 221 -10.49 -10.29 -0.74
C SER A 221 -10.38 -10.63 -2.22
N SER A 222 -9.55 -11.62 -2.57
CA SER A 222 -9.40 -12.15 -3.94
C SER A 222 -10.33 -13.32 -4.24
N GLY A 223 -11.19 -13.72 -3.30
CA GLY A 223 -12.13 -14.84 -3.45
C GLY A 223 -11.46 -16.22 -3.40
N LEU A 224 -10.23 -16.31 -2.89
CA LEU A 224 -9.45 -17.54 -2.81
C LEU A 224 -9.36 -18.06 -1.37
N LEU A 225 -9.22 -19.37 -1.22
CA LEU A 225 -8.88 -20.03 0.06
C LEU A 225 -7.51 -20.74 0.00
N THR A 226 -6.96 -20.89 -1.20
CA THR A 226 -5.66 -21.53 -1.45
C THR A 226 -4.88 -20.62 -2.39
N GLY A 227 -3.60 -20.39 -2.08
CA GLY A 227 -2.72 -19.52 -2.85
C GLY A 227 -1.58 -18.99 -2.00
N VAL A 228 -0.77 -18.11 -2.58
CA VAL A 228 0.35 -17.46 -1.90
C VAL A 228 0.12 -15.96 -1.87
N VAL A 229 0.02 -15.39 -0.67
CA VAL A 229 -0.11 -13.94 -0.49
C VAL A 229 1.28 -13.34 -0.42
N VAL A 230 1.54 -12.33 -1.25
CA VAL A 230 2.76 -11.52 -1.24
C VAL A 230 2.38 -10.11 -0.82
N ASP A 231 2.46 -9.82 0.47
CA ASP A 231 2.14 -8.52 1.07
C ASP A 231 3.39 -7.65 1.15
N SER A 232 3.42 -6.53 0.44
CA SER A 232 4.49 -5.52 0.58
C SER A 232 3.93 -4.16 0.99
N GLY A 233 4.00 -3.91 2.30
CA GLY A 233 3.51 -2.69 2.94
C GLY A 233 4.61 -1.66 3.21
N CYS A 234 4.37 -0.74 4.15
CA CYS A 234 5.37 0.25 4.51
C CYS A 234 6.51 -0.34 5.35
N GLY A 235 6.22 -1.14 6.38
CA GLY A 235 7.24 -1.60 7.33
C GLY A 235 7.81 -2.99 7.07
N LEU A 236 7.05 -3.86 6.40
CA LEU A 236 7.44 -5.25 6.13
C LEU A 236 6.97 -5.70 4.75
N THR A 237 7.71 -6.66 4.19
CA THR A 237 7.25 -7.51 3.09
C THR A 237 7.12 -8.94 3.59
N ARG A 238 6.01 -9.62 3.31
CA ARG A 238 5.72 -10.98 3.78
C ARG A 238 5.21 -11.85 2.64
N VAL A 239 5.56 -13.12 2.69
CA VAL A 239 5.02 -14.16 1.82
C VAL A 239 4.43 -15.26 2.68
N GLN A 240 3.16 -15.58 2.46
CA GLN A 240 2.46 -16.66 3.19
C GLN A 240 1.67 -17.53 2.21
N PRO A 241 2.00 -18.82 2.09
CA PRO A 241 1.15 -19.77 1.41
C PRO A 241 0.00 -20.19 2.32
N PHE A 242 -1.16 -20.42 1.70
CA PHE A 242 -2.39 -20.90 2.33
C PHE A 242 -2.93 -22.09 1.54
N HIS A 243 -3.54 -23.03 2.25
CA HIS A 243 -4.30 -24.13 1.67
C HIS A 243 -5.61 -24.32 2.44
N LEU A 244 -6.74 -24.22 1.74
CA LEU A 244 -8.09 -24.37 2.30
C LEU A 244 -8.33 -23.48 3.54
N GLY A 245 -7.91 -22.21 3.45
CA GLY A 245 -8.04 -21.21 4.51
C GLY A 245 -7.02 -21.34 5.64
N ARG A 246 -6.06 -22.27 5.55
CA ARG A 246 -5.05 -22.48 6.60
C ARG A 246 -3.66 -22.02 6.14
N PRO A 247 -2.92 -21.25 6.96
CA PRO A 247 -1.56 -20.86 6.63
C PRO A 247 -0.61 -22.05 6.68
N LEU A 248 0.17 -22.25 5.60
CA LEU A 248 1.23 -23.24 5.51
C LEU A 248 2.51 -22.68 6.12
N ARG A 249 2.68 -22.88 7.43
CA ARG A 249 3.77 -22.31 8.22
C ARG A 249 5.19 -22.53 7.65
N PRO A 250 5.56 -23.71 7.11
CA PRO A 250 6.89 -23.92 6.54
C PRO A 250 7.26 -22.95 5.41
N GLY A 251 6.27 -22.47 4.64
CA GLY A 251 6.47 -21.52 3.56
C GLY A 251 6.41 -20.05 3.99
N THR A 252 6.27 -19.74 5.28
CA THR A 252 6.19 -18.34 5.73
C THR A 252 7.53 -17.65 5.58
N LYS A 253 7.59 -16.53 4.86
CA LYS A 253 8.80 -15.71 4.70
C LYS A 253 8.50 -14.27 5.09
N THR A 254 9.44 -13.63 5.79
CA THR A 254 9.37 -12.21 6.13
C THR A 254 10.67 -11.55 5.69
N LEU A 255 10.56 -10.47 4.94
CA LEU A 255 11.66 -9.64 4.49
C LEU A 255 11.59 -8.31 5.24
N GLU A 256 12.70 -7.93 5.87
CA GLU A 256 12.81 -6.70 6.67
C GLU A 256 13.12 -5.46 5.81
N PHE A 257 12.82 -5.52 4.51
CA PHE A 257 12.82 -4.37 3.61
C PHE A 257 11.44 -4.17 2.97
N ALA A 258 10.99 -2.91 2.98
CA ALA A 258 9.64 -2.51 2.60
C ALA A 258 9.62 -1.06 2.10
N GLY A 259 8.45 -0.42 2.11
CA GLY A 259 8.28 0.94 1.60
C GLY A 259 9.08 1.99 2.38
N GLN A 260 9.25 1.81 3.70
CA GLN A 260 10.05 2.69 4.55
C GLN A 260 11.54 2.68 4.14
N ASP A 261 12.08 1.50 3.81
CA ASP A 261 13.46 1.34 3.36
C ASP A 261 13.67 1.99 1.98
N LEU A 262 12.68 1.86 1.09
CA LEU A 262 12.65 2.57 -0.20
C LEU A 262 12.66 4.09 -0.01
N SER A 263 11.81 4.60 0.90
CA SER A 263 11.78 6.03 1.21
C SER A 263 13.11 6.51 1.80
N ALA A 264 13.75 5.73 2.67
CA ALA A 264 15.06 6.05 3.25
C ALA A 264 16.17 6.10 2.18
N TYR A 265 16.18 5.13 1.26
CA TYR A 265 17.09 5.13 0.12
C TYR A 265 16.91 6.36 -0.76
N LEU A 266 15.67 6.69 -1.14
CA LEU A 266 15.38 7.86 -1.97
C LEU A 266 15.75 9.16 -1.27
N PHE A 267 15.44 9.29 0.02
CA PHE A 267 15.81 10.45 0.82
C PHE A 267 17.33 10.69 0.75
N LYS A 268 18.11 9.65 1.06
CA LYS A 268 19.58 9.72 1.02
C LYS A 268 20.10 10.00 -0.38
N SER A 269 19.50 9.39 -1.40
CA SER A 269 19.92 9.55 -2.78
C SER A 269 19.65 10.97 -3.33
N LEU A 270 18.49 11.55 -2.99
CA LEU A 270 18.04 12.87 -3.45
C LEU A 270 18.76 14.00 -2.73
N PHE A 271 18.86 13.93 -1.40
CA PHE A 271 19.36 15.05 -0.58
C PHE A 271 20.82 14.91 -0.18
N LYS A 272 21.43 13.73 -0.38
CA LYS A 272 22.79 13.40 0.09
C LYS A 272 22.95 13.55 1.62
N GLU A 273 21.84 13.39 2.34
CA GLU A 273 21.72 13.48 3.79
C GLU A 273 21.23 12.14 4.35
N ASP A 274 21.53 11.85 5.62
CA ASP A 274 20.92 10.70 6.30
C ASP A 274 19.42 10.93 6.50
N TYR A 275 18.66 9.85 6.49
CA TYR A 275 17.20 9.89 6.62
C TYR A 275 16.75 10.66 7.87
N ASN A 276 16.08 11.80 7.67
CA ASN A 276 15.53 12.61 8.74
C ASN A 276 14.00 12.64 8.68
N ARG A 277 13.38 11.88 9.59
CA ARG A 277 11.93 11.80 9.69
C ARG A 277 11.24 13.13 10.04
N HIS A 278 11.94 14.10 10.62
CA HIS A 278 11.35 15.38 11.02
C HIS A 278 11.37 16.42 9.88
N ASN A 279 12.08 16.15 8.78
CA ASN A 279 12.04 17.03 7.61
C ASN A 279 10.85 16.68 6.71
N LEU A 280 9.68 17.20 7.08
CA LEU A 280 8.41 16.90 6.40
C LEU A 280 8.43 17.30 4.91
N PHE A 281 9.15 18.37 4.54
CA PHE A 281 9.23 18.82 3.14
C PHE A 281 10.03 17.85 2.27
N GLN A 282 11.16 17.36 2.79
CA GLN A 282 11.96 16.34 2.11
C GLN A 282 11.21 15.01 2.03
N LEU A 283 10.49 14.63 3.09
CA LEU A 283 9.64 13.42 3.07
C LEU A 283 8.50 13.50 2.07
N ASP A 284 7.83 14.66 1.95
CA ASP A 284 6.79 14.89 0.95
C ASP A 284 7.36 14.76 -0.48
N THR A 285 8.56 15.30 -0.70
CA THR A 285 9.29 15.15 -1.97
C THR A 285 9.60 13.68 -2.28
N VAL A 286 10.03 12.90 -1.29
CA VAL A 286 10.27 11.46 -1.45
C VAL A 286 8.97 10.73 -1.79
N ALA A 287 7.88 11.00 -1.06
CA ALA A 287 6.59 10.39 -1.32
C ALA A 287 6.07 10.72 -2.73
N SER A 288 6.20 11.99 -3.15
CA SER A 288 5.84 12.42 -4.51
C SER A 288 6.67 11.73 -5.58
N THR A 289 7.98 11.55 -5.33
CA THR A 289 8.88 10.80 -6.23
C THR A 289 8.45 9.34 -6.35
N GLN A 290 8.18 8.68 -5.22
CA GLN A 290 7.66 7.30 -5.18
C GLN A 290 6.39 7.16 -6.01
N MET A 291 5.41 8.05 -5.79
CA MET A 291 4.10 7.92 -6.41
C MET A 291 4.08 8.22 -7.91
N HIS A 292 4.93 9.15 -8.37
CA HIS A 292 4.82 9.70 -9.74
C HIS A 292 5.96 9.32 -10.67
N LYS A 293 7.12 8.89 -10.14
CA LYS A 293 8.34 8.71 -10.95
C LYS A 293 8.92 7.30 -10.84
N CYS A 294 8.60 6.57 -9.78
CA CYS A 294 9.18 5.26 -9.55
C CYS A 294 8.43 4.12 -10.26
N TYR A 295 9.17 3.14 -10.79
CA TYR A 295 8.65 1.94 -11.42
C TYR A 295 9.64 0.78 -11.32
N VAL A 296 9.17 -0.44 -11.62
CA VAL A 296 9.98 -1.66 -11.70
C VAL A 296 10.28 -1.98 -13.17
N PRO A 297 11.56 -2.07 -13.58
CA PRO A 297 11.91 -2.42 -14.95
C PRO A 297 11.68 -3.91 -15.23
N GLN A 298 11.51 -4.27 -16.50
CA GLN A 298 11.44 -5.68 -16.89
C GLN A 298 12.83 -6.35 -16.89
N ASN A 299 13.88 -5.60 -17.21
CA ASN A 299 15.27 -6.02 -17.09
C ASN A 299 16.11 -4.81 -16.64
N LEU A 300 16.73 -4.91 -15.46
CA LEU A 300 17.52 -3.82 -14.90
C LEU A 300 18.72 -3.44 -15.78
N GLY A 301 19.42 -4.42 -16.35
CA GLY A 301 20.62 -4.18 -17.16
C GLY A 301 20.30 -3.41 -18.44
N GLU A 302 19.32 -3.90 -19.19
CA GLU A 302 18.85 -3.25 -20.43
C GLU A 302 18.34 -1.82 -20.19
N GLU A 303 17.62 -1.62 -19.09
CA GLU A 303 17.09 -0.30 -18.71
C GLU A 303 18.23 0.68 -18.38
N LEU A 304 19.26 0.24 -17.65
CA LEU A 304 20.42 1.06 -17.33
C LEU A 304 21.26 1.38 -18.58
N ASP A 305 21.47 0.41 -19.45
CA ASP A 305 22.20 0.59 -20.72
C ASP A 305 21.48 1.61 -21.61
N PHE A 306 20.14 1.58 -21.65
CA PHE A 306 19.33 2.58 -22.36
C PHE A 306 19.57 4.00 -21.83
N TYR A 307 19.56 4.21 -20.50
CA TYR A 307 19.80 5.53 -19.93
C TYR A 307 21.25 6.00 -20.07
N GLN A 308 22.22 5.09 -20.11
CA GLN A 308 23.61 5.44 -20.40
C GLN A 308 23.81 5.94 -21.84
N GLY A 309 22.97 5.47 -22.77
CA GLY A 309 22.98 5.91 -24.17
C GLY A 309 22.30 7.26 -24.42
N LEU A 310 21.57 7.81 -23.44
CA LEU A 310 20.84 9.08 -23.58
C LEU A 310 21.71 10.27 -23.13
N PRO A 311 21.67 11.41 -23.85
CA PRO A 311 22.29 12.64 -23.36
C PRO A 311 21.55 13.15 -22.11
N SER A 312 22.28 13.75 -21.17
CA SER A 312 21.68 14.37 -19.97
C SER A 312 20.65 15.43 -20.35
N GLY A 313 19.52 15.46 -19.65
CA GLY A 313 18.41 16.37 -19.96
C GLY A 313 17.57 16.00 -21.19
N ALA A 314 17.75 14.79 -21.77
CA ALA A 314 16.93 14.33 -22.88
C ALA A 314 15.46 14.07 -22.52
N ASP A 315 15.18 13.85 -21.23
CA ASP A 315 13.85 13.53 -20.72
C ASP A 315 13.39 14.60 -19.73
N GLU A 316 12.73 15.64 -20.26
CA GLU A 316 12.13 16.71 -19.45
C GLU A 316 11.12 16.18 -18.42
N SER A 317 10.53 15.00 -18.67
CA SER A 317 9.62 14.37 -17.72
C SER A 317 10.32 13.85 -16.46
N ASN A 318 11.65 13.75 -16.44
CA ASN A 318 12.44 13.35 -15.27
C ASN A 318 12.85 14.52 -14.36
N ILE A 319 12.49 15.75 -14.71
CA ILE A 319 12.74 16.92 -13.88
C ILE A 319 11.67 16.99 -12.79
N TYR A 320 12.13 17.06 -11.54
CA TYR A 320 11.31 17.30 -10.37
C TYR A 320 11.60 18.69 -9.82
N HIS A 321 10.54 19.48 -9.57
CA HIS A 321 10.70 20.77 -8.92
C HIS A 321 10.54 20.62 -7.41
N LEU A 322 11.59 20.93 -6.68
CA LEU A 322 11.54 21.05 -5.23
C LEU A 322 10.58 22.19 -4.83
N PRO A 323 10.09 22.22 -3.57
CA PRO A 323 9.18 23.27 -3.11
C PRO A 323 9.72 24.70 -3.23
N ASP A 324 11.03 24.88 -3.29
CA ASP A 324 11.72 26.16 -3.52
C ASP A 324 11.80 26.56 -5.01
N GLY A 325 11.33 25.70 -5.92
CA GLY A 325 11.36 25.87 -7.38
C GLY A 325 12.60 25.27 -8.05
N THR A 326 13.56 24.76 -7.29
CA THR A 326 14.80 24.18 -7.82
C THR A 326 14.47 22.92 -8.64
N ALA A 327 14.94 22.88 -9.88
CA ALA A 327 14.81 21.73 -10.76
C ALA A 327 15.88 20.68 -10.43
N VAL A 328 15.45 19.47 -10.10
CA VAL A 328 16.29 18.30 -9.83
C VAL A 328 15.96 17.23 -10.85
N GLU A 329 16.93 16.87 -11.68
CA GLU A 329 16.82 15.73 -12.59
C GLU A 329 17.02 14.44 -11.79
N LEU A 330 16.04 13.53 -11.85
CA LEU A 330 16.14 12.24 -11.16
C LEU A 330 17.07 11.29 -11.90
N THR A 331 18.00 10.70 -11.16
CA THR A 331 18.88 9.65 -11.70
C THR A 331 18.08 8.40 -12.06
N PRO A 332 18.54 7.56 -13.01
CA PRO A 332 17.89 6.28 -13.32
C PRO A 332 17.67 5.43 -12.05
N MET A 333 18.67 5.34 -11.17
CA MET A 333 18.58 4.57 -9.93
C MET A 333 17.57 5.12 -8.91
N GLN A 334 17.15 6.39 -9.00
CA GLN A 334 16.07 6.93 -8.17
C GLN A 334 14.70 6.53 -8.73
N ARG A 335 14.53 6.54 -10.05
CA ARG A 335 13.28 6.07 -10.70
C ARG A 335 13.12 4.56 -10.58
N LEU A 336 14.22 3.82 -10.66
CA LEU A 336 14.24 2.37 -10.50
C LEU A 336 14.37 1.92 -9.04
N ALA A 337 14.18 2.80 -8.05
CA ALA A 337 14.29 2.44 -6.63
C ALA A 337 13.44 1.22 -6.21
N PRO A 338 12.21 0.98 -6.73
CA PRO A 338 11.46 -0.24 -6.47
C PRO A 338 12.15 -1.55 -6.90
N GLU A 339 13.19 -1.49 -7.74
CA GLU A 339 14.02 -2.65 -8.07
C GLU A 339 14.67 -3.29 -6.85
N MET A 340 14.78 -2.58 -5.71
CA MET A 340 15.27 -3.14 -4.45
C MET A 340 14.48 -4.39 -3.99
N PHE A 341 13.22 -4.53 -4.41
CA PHE A 341 12.42 -5.72 -4.13
C PHE A 341 12.85 -6.94 -4.94
N PHE A 342 13.48 -6.74 -6.11
CA PHE A 342 13.88 -7.80 -7.04
C PHE A 342 15.39 -8.04 -7.07
N SER A 343 16.18 -6.99 -6.78
CA SER A 343 17.64 -7.01 -6.73
C SER A 343 18.17 -6.29 -5.49
N PRO A 344 17.86 -6.76 -4.26
CA PRO A 344 18.19 -6.05 -3.01
C PRO A 344 19.69 -5.75 -2.85
N GLN A 345 20.57 -6.60 -3.40
CA GLN A 345 22.02 -6.44 -3.31
C GLN A 345 22.53 -5.20 -4.06
N VAL A 346 21.82 -4.73 -5.10
CA VAL A 346 22.16 -3.49 -5.82
C VAL A 346 21.95 -2.26 -4.94
N PHE A 347 21.13 -2.39 -3.90
CA PHE A 347 20.77 -1.33 -2.95
C PHE A 347 21.39 -1.56 -1.56
N ASP A 348 22.46 -2.37 -1.48
CA ASP A 348 23.15 -2.74 -0.25
C ASP A 348 22.26 -3.40 0.82
N LEU A 349 21.13 -3.99 0.41
CA LEU A 349 20.23 -4.71 1.29
C LEU A 349 20.63 -6.18 1.39
N GLN A 350 20.44 -6.74 2.59
CA GLN A 350 20.71 -8.15 2.87
C GLN A 350 19.46 -9.00 2.63
N GLY A 351 19.68 -10.29 2.33
CA GLY A 351 18.61 -11.27 2.17
C GLY A 351 18.18 -11.54 0.73
N PRO A 352 17.20 -12.44 0.53
CA PRO A 352 16.71 -12.80 -0.79
C PRO A 352 15.84 -11.69 -1.38
N SER A 353 15.69 -11.69 -2.70
CA SER A 353 14.67 -10.87 -3.35
C SER A 353 13.26 -11.37 -3.02
N LEU A 354 12.26 -10.53 -3.25
CA LEU A 354 10.84 -10.87 -3.08
C LEU A 354 10.43 -12.04 -3.98
N SER A 355 10.93 -12.09 -5.22
CA SER A 355 10.68 -13.21 -6.13
C SER A 355 11.30 -14.50 -5.60
N GLN A 356 12.56 -14.45 -5.13
CA GLN A 356 13.23 -15.61 -4.54
C GLN A 356 12.51 -16.09 -3.28
N ALA A 357 12.14 -15.18 -2.38
CA ALA A 357 11.37 -15.51 -1.18
C ALA A 357 10.02 -16.16 -1.52
N THR A 358 9.38 -15.73 -2.61
CA THR A 358 8.13 -16.33 -3.10
C THR A 358 8.34 -17.73 -3.64
N MET A 359 9.41 -17.96 -4.40
CA MET A 359 9.77 -19.29 -4.91
C MET A 359 10.07 -20.26 -3.77
N GLU A 360 10.95 -19.86 -2.84
CA GLU A 360 11.30 -20.65 -1.66
C GLU A 360 10.10 -20.91 -0.74
N SER A 361 9.15 -19.97 -0.66
CA SER A 361 7.91 -20.12 0.10
C SER A 361 7.05 -21.26 -0.44
N ILE A 362 6.89 -21.31 -1.76
CA ILE A 362 6.15 -22.37 -2.47
C ILE A 362 6.88 -23.71 -2.31
N GLU A 363 8.20 -23.74 -2.54
CA GLU A 363 9.00 -24.96 -2.50
C GLU A 363 9.16 -25.55 -1.09
N ALA A 364 9.04 -24.74 -0.05
CA ALA A 364 9.01 -25.21 1.34
C ALA A 364 7.70 -25.92 1.71
N CYS A 365 6.66 -25.84 0.86
CA CYS A 365 5.40 -26.56 1.04
C CYS A 365 5.47 -27.99 0.47
N GLU A 366 4.41 -28.77 0.66
CA GLU A 366 4.33 -30.11 0.10
C GLU A 366 4.39 -30.06 -1.45
N ALA A 367 5.21 -30.92 -2.06
CA ALA A 367 5.43 -30.94 -3.50
C ALA A 367 4.13 -31.09 -4.33
N SER A 368 3.12 -31.76 -3.77
CA SER A 368 1.79 -31.92 -4.39
C SER A 368 1.01 -30.60 -4.50
N LEU A 369 1.30 -29.63 -3.63
CA LEU A 369 0.65 -28.32 -3.59
C LEU A 369 1.39 -27.27 -4.44
N CYS A 370 2.67 -27.47 -4.74
CA CYS A 370 3.48 -26.46 -5.46
C CYS A 370 2.82 -25.96 -6.77
N PRO A 371 2.28 -26.82 -7.66
CA PRO A 371 1.63 -26.33 -8.88
C PRO A 371 0.38 -25.50 -8.62
N LEU A 372 -0.38 -25.85 -7.57
CA LEU A 372 -1.58 -25.13 -7.16
C LEU A 372 -1.23 -23.77 -6.54
N LEU A 373 -0.18 -23.71 -5.73
CA LEU A 373 0.29 -22.47 -5.11
C LEU A 373 0.92 -21.51 -6.13
N ALA A 374 1.75 -22.02 -7.05
CA ALA A 374 2.38 -21.22 -8.11
C ALA A 374 1.35 -20.61 -9.08
N SER A 375 0.19 -21.25 -9.26
CA SER A 375 -0.92 -20.76 -10.08
C SER A 375 -1.87 -19.80 -9.36
N HIS A 376 -1.62 -19.47 -8.08
CA HIS A 376 -2.48 -18.59 -7.28
C HIS A 376 -1.65 -17.64 -6.40
N VAL A 377 -0.79 -16.82 -7.01
CA VAL A 377 -0.02 -15.80 -6.28
C VAL A 377 -0.81 -14.49 -6.23
N VAL A 378 -1.01 -13.94 -5.04
CA VAL A 378 -1.84 -12.74 -4.78
C VAL A 378 -0.95 -11.64 -4.18
N PRO A 379 -0.42 -10.71 -5.00
CA PRO A 379 0.28 -9.54 -4.50
C PRO A 379 -0.69 -8.53 -3.87
N CYS A 380 -0.37 -8.05 -2.67
CA CYS A 380 -1.09 -7.00 -1.98
C CYS A 380 -0.17 -6.01 -1.24
N GLY A 381 -0.73 -4.91 -0.77
CA GLY A 381 0.02 -3.86 -0.10
C GLY A 381 0.52 -2.77 -1.07
N GLY A 382 0.89 -1.62 -0.51
CA GLY A 382 1.13 -0.38 -1.25
C GLY A 382 2.28 -0.46 -2.27
N ASN A 383 3.36 -1.20 -2.00
CA ASN A 383 4.48 -1.29 -2.94
C ASN A 383 4.15 -2.13 -4.17
N THR A 384 3.15 -3.01 -4.10
CA THR A 384 2.71 -3.80 -5.27
C THR A 384 1.95 -2.96 -6.30
N LEU A 385 1.76 -1.66 -6.02
CA LEU A 385 1.19 -0.68 -6.95
C LEU A 385 2.22 -0.06 -7.91
N TYR A 386 3.53 -0.24 -7.69
CA TYR A 386 4.52 0.31 -8.61
C TYR A 386 4.31 -0.27 -10.02
N PRO A 387 4.34 0.57 -11.08
CA PRO A 387 4.24 0.09 -12.45
C PRO A 387 5.31 -0.97 -12.74
N GLY A 388 4.94 -2.05 -13.44
CA GLY A 388 5.83 -3.16 -13.76
C GLY A 388 6.06 -4.18 -12.64
N PHE A 389 5.69 -3.89 -11.38
CA PHE A 389 5.97 -4.76 -10.24
C PHE A 389 5.37 -6.17 -10.41
N THR A 390 4.08 -6.25 -10.71
CA THR A 390 3.38 -7.53 -10.84
C THR A 390 3.79 -8.29 -12.10
N THR A 391 4.11 -7.57 -13.18
CA THR A 391 4.63 -8.16 -14.42
C THR A 391 6.01 -8.79 -14.20
N ARG A 392 6.91 -8.07 -13.51
CA ARG A 392 8.24 -8.57 -13.15
C ARG A 392 8.15 -9.79 -12.24
N LEU A 393 7.29 -9.75 -11.23
CA LEU A 393 7.03 -10.89 -10.35
C LEU A 393 6.51 -12.10 -11.14
N TYR A 394 5.53 -11.90 -12.02
CA TYR A 394 4.98 -12.96 -12.87
C TYR A 394 6.06 -13.61 -13.74
N GLN A 395 6.86 -12.82 -14.47
CA GLN A 395 7.91 -13.34 -15.35
C GLN A 395 8.92 -14.23 -14.60
N LEU A 396 9.37 -13.78 -13.43
CA LEU A 396 10.32 -14.52 -12.62
C LEU A 396 9.72 -15.85 -12.13
N LEU A 397 8.47 -15.84 -11.66
CA LEU A 397 7.79 -17.04 -11.20
C LEU A 397 7.46 -18.02 -12.34
N ASP A 398 6.96 -17.52 -13.47
CA ASP A 398 6.61 -18.34 -14.63
C ASP A 398 7.84 -19.03 -15.22
N SER A 399 8.97 -18.32 -15.28
CA SER A 399 10.24 -18.91 -15.70
C SER A 399 10.76 -19.98 -14.71
N HIS A 400 10.57 -19.79 -13.40
CA HIS A 400 11.08 -20.70 -12.37
C HIS A 400 10.26 -21.99 -12.28
N PHE A 401 8.93 -21.89 -12.35
CA PHE A 401 8.03 -23.04 -12.18
C PHE A 401 7.69 -23.78 -13.47
N ALA A 402 8.27 -23.38 -14.61
CA ALA A 402 8.09 -24.06 -15.89
C ALA A 402 8.37 -25.58 -15.77
N PRO A 403 7.53 -26.46 -16.34
CA PRO A 403 6.43 -26.19 -17.27
C PRO A 403 5.09 -25.83 -16.59
N THR A 404 5.02 -25.71 -15.27
CA THR A 404 3.80 -25.25 -14.58
C THR A 404 3.60 -23.77 -14.87
N LYS A 405 2.43 -23.43 -15.41
CA LYS A 405 2.06 -22.03 -15.65
C LYS A 405 1.83 -21.33 -14.32
N ALA A 406 2.64 -20.32 -14.01
CA ALA A 406 2.42 -19.47 -12.86
C ALA A 406 1.26 -18.49 -13.14
N SER A 407 0.67 -17.92 -12.09
CA SER A 407 -0.31 -16.85 -12.23
C SER A 407 -0.25 -15.89 -11.05
N VAL A 408 -0.29 -14.61 -11.37
CA VAL A 408 -0.24 -13.50 -10.42
C VAL A 408 -1.55 -12.72 -10.52
N PHE A 409 -2.39 -12.81 -9.49
CA PHE A 409 -3.69 -12.14 -9.42
C PHE A 409 -3.56 -10.77 -8.73
N ALA A 410 -3.40 -9.72 -9.54
CA ALA A 410 -3.31 -8.35 -9.04
C ALA A 410 -4.67 -7.67 -9.02
N GLY A 411 -5.38 -7.73 -7.88
CA GLY A 411 -6.63 -6.99 -7.68
C GLY A 411 -6.45 -5.46 -7.80
N SER A 412 -7.45 -4.76 -8.32
CA SER A 412 -7.46 -3.28 -8.38
C SER A 412 -7.42 -2.64 -6.98
N SER A 413 -8.08 -3.29 -6.02
CA SER A 413 -8.18 -2.84 -4.62
C SER A 413 -7.06 -3.37 -3.71
N ARG A 414 -5.97 -3.90 -4.28
CA ARG A 414 -4.93 -4.63 -3.51
C ARG A 414 -4.16 -3.81 -2.46
N HIS A 415 -4.33 -2.49 -2.45
CA HIS A 415 -3.72 -1.59 -1.47
C HIS A 415 -4.55 -1.46 -0.18
N PHE A 416 -5.80 -1.94 -0.17
CA PHE A 416 -6.63 -2.11 1.02
C PHE A 416 -7.28 -3.52 1.07
N SER A 417 -6.71 -4.51 0.37
CA SER A 417 -7.21 -5.90 0.33
C SER A 417 -7.45 -6.49 1.72
N VAL A 418 -6.57 -6.19 2.67
CA VAL A 418 -6.69 -6.58 4.09
C VAL A 418 -8.04 -6.10 4.66
N TRP A 419 -8.32 -4.81 4.53
CA TRP A 419 -9.57 -4.22 5.01
C TRP A 419 -10.78 -4.78 4.25
N LEU A 420 -10.67 -4.94 2.92
CA LEU A 420 -11.75 -5.49 2.10
C LEU A 420 -12.08 -6.93 2.49
N GLY A 421 -11.07 -7.78 2.71
CA GLY A 421 -11.26 -9.14 3.18
C GLY A 421 -11.95 -9.21 4.54
N ALA A 422 -11.54 -8.36 5.49
CA ALA A 422 -12.19 -8.24 6.79
C ALA A 422 -13.65 -7.77 6.67
N SER A 423 -13.93 -6.83 5.76
CA SER A 423 -15.31 -6.37 5.45
C SER A 423 -16.19 -7.52 4.93
N VAL A 424 -15.64 -8.43 4.13
CA VAL A 424 -16.33 -9.65 3.68
C VAL A 424 -16.54 -10.64 4.83
N VAL A 425 -15.49 -10.91 5.61
CA VAL A 425 -15.49 -11.89 6.71
C VAL A 425 -16.46 -11.54 7.84
N ALA A 426 -16.69 -10.25 8.09
CA ALA A 426 -17.60 -9.76 9.11
C ALA A 426 -19.00 -10.41 9.07
N HIS A 427 -19.44 -10.87 7.90
CA HIS A 427 -20.78 -11.43 7.68
C HIS A 427 -20.78 -12.95 7.44
N LEU A 428 -19.63 -13.60 7.48
CA LEU A 428 -19.52 -15.04 7.24
C LEU A 428 -19.86 -15.83 8.50
N SER A 429 -20.78 -16.79 8.38
CA SER A 429 -21.20 -17.65 9.49
C SER A 429 -20.06 -18.47 10.09
N THR A 430 -19.04 -18.80 9.29
CA THR A 430 -17.86 -19.57 9.71
C THR A 430 -17.04 -18.85 10.79
N TYR A 431 -17.08 -17.52 10.83
CA TYR A 431 -16.33 -16.72 11.80
C TYR A 431 -17.11 -16.44 13.09
N LYS A 432 -18.39 -16.86 13.20
CA LYS A 432 -19.22 -16.55 14.36
C LYS A 432 -18.61 -17.00 15.70
N SER A 433 -17.90 -18.13 15.71
CA SER A 433 -17.23 -18.66 16.91
C SER A 433 -15.89 -18.02 17.23
N GLU A 434 -15.32 -17.21 16.31
CA GLU A 434 -14.04 -16.54 16.49
C GLU A 434 -14.20 -15.15 17.15
N TRP A 435 -15.43 -14.66 17.26
CA TRP A 435 -15.73 -13.43 17.97
C TRP A 435 -15.62 -13.63 19.47
N LEU A 436 -14.89 -12.73 20.13
CA LEU A 436 -14.86 -12.64 21.57
C LEU A 436 -15.82 -11.54 22.02
N THR A 437 -16.75 -11.86 22.92
CA THR A 437 -17.66 -10.89 23.53
C THR A 437 -17.05 -10.27 24.78
N LYS A 438 -17.55 -9.09 25.17
CA LYS A 438 -17.14 -8.45 26.42
C LYS A 438 -17.38 -9.34 27.65
N GLN A 439 -18.50 -10.06 27.68
CA GLN A 439 -18.81 -10.99 28.76
C GLN A 439 -17.76 -12.11 28.86
N GLU A 440 -17.42 -12.76 27.74
CA GLU A 440 -16.40 -13.82 27.72
C GLU A 440 -15.02 -13.29 28.11
N TYR A 441 -14.69 -12.05 27.74
CA TYR A 441 -13.47 -11.38 28.15
C TYR A 441 -13.42 -11.18 29.68
N ASP A 442 -14.46 -10.60 30.26
CA ASP A 442 -14.56 -10.36 31.71
C ASP A 442 -14.48 -11.68 32.51
N GLU A 443 -15.11 -12.76 32.01
CA GLU A 443 -15.08 -14.08 32.67
C GLU A 443 -13.71 -14.79 32.57
N SER A 444 -12.99 -14.60 31.46
CA SER A 444 -11.77 -15.38 31.15
C SER A 444 -10.46 -14.68 31.52
N PHE A 445 -10.43 -13.34 31.53
CA PHE A 445 -9.19 -12.57 31.64
C PHE A 445 -9.17 -11.57 32.80
N ARG A 446 -10.32 -11.29 33.41
CA ARG A 446 -10.46 -10.33 34.51
C ARG A 446 -10.73 -11.05 35.83
N MET A 447 -9.74 -11.83 36.31
CA MET A 447 -9.75 -12.37 37.68
C MET A 447 -9.09 -11.43 38.68
#